data_AF-A0A2E6DA34-F1
#
_entry.id   AF-A0A2E6DA34-F1
#
_cell.length_a   1.000
_cell.length_b   1.000
_cell.length_c   1.000
_cell.angle_alpha   90.00
_cell.angle_beta   90.00
_cell.angle_gamma   90.00
#
_symmetry.space_group_name_H-M   'P 1'
#
loop_
_entity.id
_entity.type
_entity.pdbx_description
1 polymer ?
#
loop_
_entity_poly.entity_id
_entity_poly.type
_entity_poly.pdbx_seq_one_letter_code
_entity_poly.pdbx_strand_id
1 'polypeptide(L)'
;MRLSLFTLALSSAIALGQDPVPQLPSDLPVGEPAVTEEPAPEDPIAPWQGTLAEGVDQVRAQADAEEWDAALLTCDRLLVPGSYERLRGSSDGGRATLADRVLAPLDGALQSLGVERLSAADRALVRYQRGLILVNKGDLAGAMEDLGLARSLGGAGSVRRDAVYALGTLDLMVGEVLRQQIPEISGAPPTPPPPTADGQAEEAPDPLVVARTAYSQARTHLIERLRLDWRDEDSRANMELIQRRLRELDEIERQREEQSQEQEDNQEGEPSDEEQEGGESQDSDQESEPDDPNEDPNEDPSEESESEEPEESGDPQEQDSEDGEESEAQAEPEELQLTQEELERLLRILREHEEEGERLREALLRQRRVQVEKDW
;
A
#
# COMPACT_ATOMS: atom_id res chain seq x y z
N MET A 1 -1.03 3.93 28.10
CA MET A 1 -0.48 5.21 27.59
C MET A 1 -0.41 5.09 26.08
N ARG A 2 -1.15 5.93 25.34
CA ARG A 2 -1.05 6.00 23.87
C ARG A 2 0.13 6.91 23.54
N LEU A 3 1.35 6.37 23.53
CA LEU A 3 2.43 7.05 22.83
C LEU A 3 2.12 6.92 21.33
N SER A 4 1.98 8.04 20.65
CA SER A 4 1.80 8.08 19.21
C SER A 4 3.00 7.37 18.57
N LEU A 5 2.75 6.25 17.88
CA LEU A 5 3.75 5.52 17.08
C LEU A 5 4.54 6.46 16.16
N PHE A 6 3.91 7.59 15.78
CA PHE A 6 4.50 8.65 14.97
C PHE A 6 5.70 9.37 15.64
N THR A 7 5.70 9.51 16.96
CA THR A 7 6.76 10.22 17.70
C THR A 7 7.98 9.37 18.06
N LEU A 8 7.84 8.05 18.16
CA LEU A 8 8.96 7.16 18.50
C LEU A 8 9.82 6.79 17.28
N ALA A 9 9.23 6.69 16.09
CA ALA A 9 9.95 6.21 14.91
C ALA A 9 10.69 7.30 14.11
N LEU A 10 10.29 8.58 14.23
CA LEU A 10 10.95 9.67 13.48
C LEU A 10 12.41 9.89 13.93
N SER A 11 12.74 9.57 15.19
CA SER A 11 14.12 9.65 15.70
C SER A 11 15.01 8.50 15.22
N SER A 12 14.46 7.32 14.89
CA SER A 12 15.25 6.19 14.36
C SER A 12 15.41 6.25 12.84
N ALA A 13 14.44 6.79 12.10
CA ALA A 13 14.52 6.91 10.64
C ALA A 13 15.61 7.92 10.18
N ILE A 14 15.92 8.93 10.98
CA ILE A 14 16.98 9.92 10.68
C ILE A 14 18.39 9.30 10.85
N ALA A 15 18.53 8.20 11.59
CA ALA A 15 19.80 7.50 11.78
C ALA A 15 20.09 6.42 10.70
N LEU A 16 19.12 6.08 9.85
CA LEU A 16 19.22 5.01 8.84
C LEU A 16 19.47 5.52 7.41
N GLY A 17 19.72 6.83 7.23
CA GLY A 17 19.94 7.45 5.92
C GLY A 17 21.25 7.09 5.20
N GLN A 18 21.89 5.94 5.50
CA GLN A 18 23.14 5.55 4.84
C GLN A 18 23.26 4.08 4.40
N ASP A 19 22.27 3.21 4.64
CA ASP A 19 22.37 1.82 4.16
C ASP A 19 21.41 1.57 2.99
N PRO A 20 21.89 1.02 1.86
CA PRO A 20 21.05 0.70 0.72
C PRO A 20 20.07 -0.42 1.06
N VAL A 21 18.85 -0.29 0.52
CA VAL A 21 17.79 -1.30 0.55
C VAL A 21 18.35 -2.66 0.13
N PRO A 22 18.13 -3.76 0.89
CA PRO A 22 18.63 -5.07 0.51
C PRO A 22 17.92 -5.55 -0.76
N GLN A 23 18.69 -5.70 -1.83
CA GLN A 23 18.24 -6.37 -3.06
C GLN A 23 18.07 -7.87 -2.80
N LEU A 24 16.98 -8.45 -3.32
CA LEU A 24 16.77 -9.90 -3.39
C LEU A 24 17.81 -10.52 -4.35
N PRO A 25 18.58 -11.54 -3.95
CA PRO A 25 19.54 -12.16 -4.85
C PRO A 25 18.86 -13.16 -5.79
N SER A 26 18.85 -12.83 -7.08
CA SER A 26 18.68 -13.79 -8.18
C SER A 26 20.06 -14.27 -8.64
N ASP A 27 20.22 -15.58 -8.66
CA ASP A 27 21.25 -16.39 -9.32
C ASP A 27 22.71 -16.42 -8.79
N LEU A 28 23.15 -17.66 -8.53
CA LEU A 28 24.46 -18.08 -8.03
C LEU A 28 25.42 -18.42 -9.17
N PRO A 29 26.70 -18.01 -9.14
CA PRO A 29 27.74 -18.63 -9.95
C PRO A 29 28.38 -19.83 -9.25
N VAL A 30 28.58 -20.89 -10.03
CA VAL A 30 29.26 -22.13 -9.69
C VAL A 30 30.78 -21.89 -9.59
N GLY A 31 31.38 -22.28 -8.45
CA GLY A 31 32.77 -22.77 -8.41
C GLY A 31 33.72 -22.12 -7.39
N GLU A 32 33.71 -22.60 -6.15
CA GLU A 32 34.84 -23.17 -5.39
C GLU A 32 34.36 -23.49 -3.95
N PRO A 33 34.90 -24.51 -3.27
CA PRO A 33 34.29 -25.06 -2.06
C PRO A 33 34.55 -24.14 -0.86
N ALA A 34 33.66 -23.19 -0.66
CA ALA A 34 33.52 -22.53 0.63
C ALA A 34 33.16 -23.60 1.67
N VAL A 35 33.98 -23.66 2.71
CA VAL A 35 33.76 -24.45 3.91
C VAL A 35 32.32 -24.26 4.34
N THR A 36 31.51 -25.30 4.18
CA THR A 36 30.15 -25.38 4.68
C THR A 36 30.28 -25.49 6.19
N GLU A 37 30.39 -24.36 6.89
CA GLU A 37 29.84 -24.31 8.23
C GLU A 37 28.34 -24.52 8.06
N GLU A 38 27.90 -25.78 8.17
CA GLU A 38 26.51 -26.07 8.48
C GLU A 38 26.16 -25.19 9.68
N PRO A 39 25.15 -24.29 9.58
CA PRO A 39 24.66 -23.63 10.77
C PRO A 39 24.26 -24.74 11.74
N ALA A 40 24.84 -24.70 12.94
CA ALA A 40 24.50 -25.65 13.99
C ALA A 40 22.97 -25.74 14.09
N PRO A 41 22.39 -26.94 14.21
CA PRO A 41 20.94 -27.07 14.26
C PRO A 41 20.44 -26.22 15.42
N GLU A 42 19.72 -25.14 15.12
CA GLU A 42 19.09 -24.32 16.13
C GLU A 42 18.17 -25.24 16.93
N ASP A 43 18.45 -25.38 18.22
CA ASP A 43 17.62 -26.21 19.09
C ASP A 43 16.16 -25.73 18.96
N PRO A 44 15.20 -26.65 18.75
CA PRO A 44 13.82 -26.27 18.51
C PRO A 44 13.30 -25.45 19.69
N ILE A 45 12.74 -24.27 19.40
CA ILE A 45 12.21 -23.34 20.41
C ILE A 45 11.18 -24.08 21.28
N ALA A 46 11.47 -24.16 22.59
CA ALA A 46 10.59 -24.81 23.54
C ALA A 46 9.28 -24.00 23.74
N PRO A 47 8.11 -24.64 23.83
CA PRO A 47 6.85 -23.92 24.05
C PRO A 47 6.84 -23.21 25.41
N TRP A 48 6.10 -22.10 25.49
CA TRP A 48 5.84 -21.39 26.73
C TRP A 48 5.21 -22.30 27.78
N GLN A 49 5.66 -22.17 29.04
CA GLN A 49 5.27 -23.06 30.15
C GLN A 49 4.23 -22.44 31.09
N GLY A 50 3.90 -21.15 30.93
CA GLY A 50 2.89 -20.45 31.71
C GLY A 50 1.57 -20.29 30.97
N THR A 51 0.68 -19.47 31.51
CA THR A 51 -0.55 -19.05 30.83
C THR A 51 -0.25 -18.05 29.71
N LEU A 52 -1.18 -17.89 28.77
CA LEU A 52 -1.10 -16.83 27.76
C LEU A 52 -1.01 -15.44 28.41
N ALA A 53 -1.80 -15.18 29.45
CA ALA A 53 -1.80 -13.89 30.14
C ALA A 53 -0.42 -13.57 30.74
N GLU A 54 0.19 -14.51 31.44
CA GLU A 54 1.55 -14.36 31.98
C GLU A 54 2.59 -14.16 30.87
N GLY A 55 2.46 -14.86 29.75
CA GLY A 55 3.35 -14.70 28.62
C GLY A 55 3.23 -13.32 27.96
N VAL A 56 2.00 -12.84 27.76
CA VAL A 56 1.76 -11.49 27.21
C VAL A 56 2.25 -10.40 28.16
N ASP A 57 2.06 -10.57 29.46
CA ASP A 57 2.58 -9.62 30.46
C ASP A 57 4.12 -9.65 30.52
N GLN A 58 4.74 -10.83 30.36
CA GLN A 58 6.19 -10.96 30.22
C GLN A 58 6.71 -10.25 28.97
N VAL A 59 6.05 -10.43 27.82
CA VAL A 59 6.38 -9.73 26.56
C VAL A 59 6.33 -8.22 26.76
N ARG A 60 5.28 -7.70 27.42
CA ARG A 60 5.14 -6.27 27.70
C ARG A 60 6.24 -5.77 28.63
N ALA A 61 6.53 -6.50 29.71
CA ALA A 61 7.59 -6.11 30.64
C ALA A 61 8.97 -6.07 29.96
N GLN A 62 9.26 -7.04 29.08
CA GLN A 62 10.49 -7.08 28.29
C GLN A 62 10.54 -5.94 27.28
N ALA A 63 9.44 -5.67 26.58
CA ALA A 63 9.34 -4.55 25.64
C ALA A 63 9.49 -3.18 26.35
N ASP A 64 8.89 -3.00 27.52
CA ASP A 64 9.03 -1.77 28.33
C ASP A 64 10.47 -1.59 28.84
N ALA A 65 11.21 -2.68 29.02
CA ALA A 65 12.63 -2.69 29.37
C ALA A 65 13.58 -2.61 28.15
N GLU A 66 13.03 -2.47 26.94
CA GLU A 66 13.76 -2.47 25.66
C GLU A 66 14.55 -3.77 25.40
N GLU A 67 14.17 -4.88 26.06
CA GLU A 67 14.74 -6.22 25.89
C GLU A 67 14.10 -6.91 24.67
N TRP A 68 14.26 -6.33 23.47
CA TRP A 68 13.51 -6.73 22.29
C TRP A 68 13.70 -8.19 21.88
N ASP A 69 14.93 -8.72 21.94
CA ASP A 69 15.21 -10.12 21.60
C ASP A 69 14.55 -11.09 22.58
N ALA A 70 14.52 -10.73 23.87
CA ALA A 70 13.85 -11.54 24.88
C ALA A 70 12.33 -11.52 24.69
N ALA A 71 11.77 -10.35 24.34
CA ALA A 71 10.35 -10.20 24.03
C ALA A 71 9.94 -11.03 22.80
N LEU A 72 10.74 -10.98 21.71
CA LEU A 72 10.52 -11.79 20.51
C LEU A 72 10.59 -13.29 20.82
N LEU A 73 11.61 -13.72 21.56
CA LEU A 73 11.73 -15.12 21.97
C LEU A 73 10.51 -15.56 22.77
N THR A 74 9.98 -14.73 23.68
CA THR A 74 8.75 -15.04 24.41
C THR A 74 7.54 -15.16 23.48
N CYS A 75 7.39 -14.26 22.50
CA CYS A 75 6.36 -14.36 21.46
C CYS A 75 6.47 -15.65 20.65
N ASP A 76 7.69 -16.02 20.21
CA ASP A 76 7.92 -17.25 19.44
C ASP A 76 7.55 -18.48 20.28
N ARG A 77 7.95 -18.51 21.56
CA ARG A 77 7.57 -19.58 22.51
C ARG A 77 6.07 -19.68 22.73
N LEU A 78 5.34 -18.55 22.72
CA LEU A 78 3.88 -18.52 22.80
C LEU A 78 3.23 -19.07 21.53
N LEU A 79 3.79 -18.78 20.36
CA LEU A 79 3.26 -19.23 19.07
C LEU A 79 3.56 -20.71 18.77
N VAL A 80 4.61 -21.27 19.37
CA VAL A 80 4.95 -22.70 19.25
C VAL A 80 3.82 -23.55 19.87
N PRO A 81 3.26 -24.52 19.09
CA PRO A 81 2.23 -25.40 19.62
C PRO A 81 2.68 -26.18 20.85
N GLY A 82 1.97 -26.00 21.95
CA GLY A 82 2.20 -26.75 23.18
C GLY A 82 2.04 -28.26 22.98
N SER A 83 2.52 -29.04 23.95
CA SER A 83 2.38 -30.51 23.92
C SER A 83 0.93 -30.97 23.79
N TYR A 84 0.00 -30.21 24.36
CA TYR A 84 -1.44 -30.45 24.25
C TYR A 84 -2.01 -30.17 22.86
N GLU A 85 -1.64 -29.05 22.22
CA GLU A 85 -2.05 -28.75 20.84
C GLU A 85 -1.52 -29.82 19.87
N ARG A 86 -0.26 -30.25 20.04
CA ARG A 86 0.33 -31.33 19.23
C ARG A 86 -0.38 -32.66 19.42
N LEU A 87 -0.76 -32.99 20.66
CA LEU A 87 -1.51 -34.23 20.97
C LEU A 87 -2.90 -34.23 20.34
N ARG A 88 -3.55 -33.07 20.28
CA ARG A 88 -4.88 -32.91 19.68
C ARG A 88 -4.84 -33.07 18.15
N GLY A 89 -3.70 -32.76 17.53
CA GLY A 89 -3.49 -32.78 16.09
C GLY A 89 -4.08 -31.54 15.39
N SER A 90 -3.50 -31.14 14.27
CA SER A 90 -4.14 -30.15 13.40
C SER A 90 -5.35 -30.82 12.76
N SER A 91 -6.57 -30.35 13.05
CA SER A 91 -7.77 -30.78 12.33
C SER A 91 -7.84 -30.12 10.95
N ASP A 92 -6.74 -30.12 10.21
CA ASP A 92 -6.71 -29.65 8.82
C ASP A 92 -7.46 -30.69 7.98
N GLY A 93 -8.70 -30.38 7.61
CA GLY A 93 -9.58 -31.25 6.84
C GLY A 93 -10.94 -31.56 7.46
N GLY A 94 -11.31 -30.90 8.56
CA GLY A 94 -12.69 -30.91 9.08
C GLY A 94 -13.16 -32.23 9.74
N ARG A 95 -12.30 -33.25 9.82
CA ARG A 95 -12.58 -34.49 10.54
C ARG A 95 -11.99 -34.42 11.95
N ALA A 96 -12.88 -34.33 12.94
CA ALA A 96 -12.50 -34.45 14.35
C ALA A 96 -11.73 -35.75 14.60
N THR A 97 -10.54 -35.64 15.17
CA THR A 97 -9.69 -36.80 15.49
C THR A 97 -10.27 -37.58 16.68
N LEU A 98 -9.76 -38.80 16.92
CA LEU A 98 -10.15 -39.56 18.10
C LEU A 98 -9.69 -38.83 19.38
N ALA A 99 -8.54 -38.15 19.33
CA ALA A 99 -8.05 -37.28 20.40
C ALA A 99 -9.02 -36.12 20.68
N ASP A 100 -9.55 -35.45 19.64
CA ASP A 100 -10.54 -34.38 19.80
C ASP A 100 -11.79 -34.85 20.55
N ARG A 101 -12.33 -36.02 20.19
CA ARG A 101 -13.55 -36.54 20.82
C ARG A 101 -13.35 -36.90 22.29
N VAL A 102 -12.15 -37.35 22.65
CA VAL A 102 -11.82 -37.75 24.02
C VAL A 102 -11.49 -36.54 24.89
N LEU A 103 -10.81 -35.53 24.34
CA LEU A 103 -10.31 -34.38 25.09
C LEU A 103 -11.31 -33.22 25.15
N ALA A 104 -12.24 -33.09 24.19
CA ALA A 104 -13.21 -31.99 24.16
C ALA A 104 -14.01 -31.81 25.48
N PRO A 105 -14.48 -32.86 26.18
CA PRO A 105 -15.17 -32.69 27.46
C PRO A 105 -14.29 -32.13 28.59
N LEU A 106 -12.97 -32.18 28.44
CA LEU A 106 -11.99 -31.72 29.42
C LEU A 106 -11.49 -30.30 29.12
N ASP A 107 -11.90 -29.69 28.00
CA ASP A 107 -11.38 -28.39 27.54
C ASP A 107 -11.50 -27.31 28.61
N GLY A 108 -12.65 -27.17 29.26
CA GLY A 108 -12.84 -26.15 30.30
C GLY A 108 -11.96 -26.37 31.54
N ALA A 109 -11.69 -27.63 31.90
CA ALA A 109 -10.81 -27.95 33.03
C ALA A 109 -9.33 -27.75 32.66
N LEU A 110 -8.92 -28.15 31.46
CA LEU A 110 -7.57 -27.97 30.95
C LEU A 110 -7.25 -26.48 30.75
N GLN A 111 -8.23 -25.72 30.26
CA GLN A 111 -8.16 -24.26 30.16
C GLN A 111 -7.92 -23.61 31.53
N SER A 112 -8.68 -24.02 32.56
CA SER A 112 -8.47 -23.53 33.94
C SER A 112 -7.10 -23.90 34.55
N LEU A 113 -6.42 -24.88 33.97
CA LEU A 113 -5.08 -25.33 34.37
C LEU A 113 -3.97 -24.74 33.47
N GLY A 114 -4.30 -23.79 32.59
CA GLY A 114 -3.35 -23.14 31.68
C GLY A 114 -2.91 -24.00 30.50
N VAL A 115 -3.58 -25.15 30.29
CA VAL A 115 -3.35 -26.04 29.15
C VAL A 115 -4.33 -25.63 28.04
N GLU A 116 -4.00 -24.52 27.39
CA GLU A 116 -4.87 -23.89 26.39
C GLU A 116 -4.43 -24.20 24.96
N ARG A 117 -5.42 -24.38 24.08
CA ARG A 117 -5.21 -24.21 22.64
C ARG A 117 -5.37 -22.74 22.35
N LEU A 118 -4.36 -22.09 21.79
CA LEU A 118 -4.47 -20.69 21.40
C LEU A 118 -5.54 -20.56 20.32
N SER A 119 -6.56 -19.76 20.61
CA SER A 119 -7.57 -19.39 19.63
C SER A 119 -6.95 -18.53 18.52
N ALA A 120 -7.67 -18.33 17.41
CA ALA A 120 -7.24 -17.39 16.38
C ALA A 120 -7.05 -15.97 16.95
N ALA A 121 -7.92 -15.55 17.87
CA ALA A 121 -7.82 -14.25 18.53
C ALA A 121 -6.56 -14.12 19.42
N ASP A 122 -6.18 -15.20 20.12
CA ASP A 122 -4.98 -15.22 20.95
C ASP A 122 -3.72 -15.17 20.08
N ARG A 123 -3.68 -15.96 19.01
CA ARG A 123 -2.60 -15.91 18.02
C ARG A 123 -2.49 -14.53 17.39
N ALA A 124 -3.63 -13.90 17.06
CA ALA A 124 -3.66 -12.54 16.54
C ALA A 124 -3.04 -11.54 17.53
N LEU A 125 -3.37 -11.65 18.82
CA LEU A 125 -2.81 -10.77 19.86
C LEU A 125 -1.29 -10.92 19.97
N VAL A 126 -0.78 -12.16 20.02
CA VAL A 126 0.66 -12.41 20.12
C VAL A 126 1.39 -11.90 18.87
N ARG A 127 0.83 -12.14 17.69
CA ARG A 127 1.36 -11.61 16.41
C ARG A 127 1.36 -10.09 16.38
N TYR A 128 0.30 -9.45 16.87
CA TYR A 128 0.24 -8.00 16.97
C TYR A 128 1.37 -7.45 17.87
N GLN A 129 1.59 -8.06 19.05
CA GLN A 129 2.68 -7.65 19.95
C GLN A 129 4.06 -7.86 19.30
N ARG A 130 4.29 -9.04 18.68
CA ARG A 130 5.53 -9.35 17.96
C ARG A 130 5.79 -8.34 16.84
N GLY A 131 4.77 -8.00 16.06
CA GLY A 131 4.84 -6.96 15.03
C GLY A 131 5.27 -5.60 15.57
N LEU A 132 4.68 -5.13 16.68
CA LEU A 132 5.10 -3.86 17.31
C LEU A 132 6.55 -3.89 17.80
N ILE A 133 7.02 -5.02 18.32
CA ILE A 133 8.42 -5.18 18.75
C ILE A 133 9.36 -5.12 17.54
N LEU A 134 9.00 -5.76 16.43
CA LEU A 134 9.77 -5.71 15.19
C LEU A 134 9.87 -4.29 14.63
N VAL A 135 8.78 -3.49 14.71
CA VAL A 135 8.84 -2.05 14.37
C VAL A 135 9.89 -1.33 15.21
N ASN A 136 9.91 -1.54 16.53
CA ASN A 136 10.87 -0.88 17.42
C ASN A 136 12.32 -1.32 17.15
N LYS A 137 12.53 -2.56 16.70
CA LYS A 137 13.85 -3.06 16.24
C LYS A 137 14.27 -2.53 14.87
N GLY A 138 13.35 -1.93 14.12
CA GLY A 138 13.58 -1.50 12.73
C GLY A 138 13.39 -2.59 11.67
N ASP A 139 12.92 -3.79 12.05
CA ASP A 139 12.56 -4.85 11.09
C ASP A 139 11.13 -4.61 10.58
N LEU A 140 11.00 -3.72 9.61
CA LEU A 140 9.70 -3.33 9.06
C LEU A 140 9.05 -4.48 8.27
N ALA A 141 9.83 -5.28 7.56
CA ALA A 141 9.31 -6.38 6.76
C ALA A 141 8.68 -7.46 7.65
N GLY A 142 9.41 -7.90 8.68
CA GLY A 142 8.89 -8.84 9.67
C GLY A 142 7.68 -8.26 10.41
N ALA A 143 7.70 -6.96 10.73
CA ALA A 143 6.56 -6.30 11.37
C ALA A 143 5.30 -6.32 10.50
N MET A 144 5.42 -6.02 9.21
CA MET A 144 4.30 -6.03 8.26
C MET A 144 3.69 -7.43 8.13
N GLU A 145 4.52 -8.48 8.08
CA GLU A 145 4.05 -9.86 8.03
C GLU A 145 3.23 -10.21 9.29
N ASP A 146 3.77 -9.95 10.47
CA ASP A 146 3.10 -10.28 11.73
C ASP A 146 1.83 -9.46 11.95
N LEU A 147 1.82 -8.19 11.60
CA LEU A 147 0.63 -7.35 11.66
C LEU A 147 -0.42 -7.78 10.63
N GLY A 148 0.00 -8.23 9.45
CA GLY A 148 -0.87 -8.84 8.44
C GLY A 148 -1.56 -10.11 8.96
N LEU A 149 -0.80 -10.97 9.64
CA LEU A 149 -1.33 -12.16 10.29
C LEU A 149 -2.24 -11.80 11.48
N ALA A 150 -1.91 -10.78 12.25
CA ALA A 150 -2.79 -10.29 13.32
C ALA A 150 -4.12 -9.73 12.77
N ARG A 151 -4.08 -9.00 11.64
CA ARG A 151 -5.26 -8.51 10.93
C ARG A 151 -6.15 -9.66 10.46
N SER A 152 -5.58 -10.70 9.86
CA SER A 152 -6.34 -11.84 9.31
C SER A 152 -6.93 -12.73 10.41
N LEU A 153 -6.17 -13.02 11.46
CA LEU A 153 -6.58 -13.88 12.58
C LEU A 153 -7.52 -13.16 13.57
N GLY A 154 -7.44 -11.83 13.67
CA GLY A 154 -8.15 -11.03 14.67
C GLY A 154 -9.67 -10.90 14.45
N GLY A 155 -10.22 -11.43 13.36
CA GLY A 155 -11.67 -11.46 13.10
C GLY A 155 -12.30 -10.06 13.05
N ALA A 156 -13.35 -9.82 13.85
CA ALA A 156 -13.96 -8.49 14.02
C ALA A 156 -13.52 -7.79 15.33
N GLY A 157 -12.47 -8.30 15.98
CA GLY A 157 -12.01 -7.86 17.30
C GLY A 157 -11.26 -6.52 17.29
N SER A 158 -10.87 -6.05 18.48
CA SER A 158 -10.00 -4.87 18.63
C SER A 158 -8.62 -5.08 18.03
N VAL A 159 -8.06 -6.28 18.14
CA VAL A 159 -6.73 -6.61 17.59
C VAL A 159 -6.66 -6.36 16.09
N ARG A 160 -7.70 -6.71 15.31
CA ARG A 160 -7.73 -6.38 13.88
C ARG A 160 -7.71 -4.86 13.66
N ARG A 161 -8.52 -4.10 14.40
CA ARG A 161 -8.54 -2.63 14.30
C ARG A 161 -7.15 -2.05 14.57
N ASP A 162 -6.50 -2.53 15.62
CA ASP A 162 -5.18 -2.06 16.04
C ASP A 162 -4.09 -2.46 15.02
N ALA A 163 -4.15 -3.69 14.48
CA ALA A 163 -3.23 -4.18 13.47
C ALA A 163 -3.38 -3.44 12.12
N VAL A 164 -4.61 -3.20 11.67
CA VAL A 164 -4.89 -2.45 10.44
C VAL A 164 -4.39 -1.00 10.57
N TYR A 165 -4.59 -0.36 11.72
CA TYR A 165 -4.03 0.97 11.97
C TYR A 165 -2.50 0.96 11.94
N ALA A 166 -1.86 -0.03 12.57
CA ALA A 166 -0.41 -0.17 12.58
C ALA A 166 0.15 -0.38 11.18
N LEU A 167 -0.46 -1.25 10.36
CA LEU A 167 -0.10 -1.45 8.95
C LEU A 167 -0.21 -0.16 8.14
N GLY A 168 -1.36 0.52 8.21
CA GLY A 168 -1.54 1.78 7.50
C GLY A 168 -0.55 2.87 7.92
N THR A 169 -0.14 2.88 9.19
CA THR A 169 0.90 3.81 9.67
C THR A 169 2.29 3.43 9.14
N LEU A 170 2.62 2.14 9.11
CA LEU A 170 3.90 1.65 8.59
C LEU A 170 4.03 1.92 7.08
N ASP A 171 3.00 1.60 6.30
CA ASP A 171 2.99 1.87 4.86
C ASP A 171 3.12 3.36 4.57
N LEU A 172 2.49 4.21 5.38
CA LEU A 172 2.64 5.66 5.29
C LEU A 172 4.09 6.08 5.57
N MET A 173 4.73 5.53 6.60
CA MET A 173 6.14 5.81 6.89
C MET A 173 7.06 5.35 5.76
N VAL A 174 6.83 4.15 5.21
CA VAL A 174 7.55 3.64 4.04
C VAL A 174 7.35 4.58 2.84
N GLY A 175 6.13 5.04 2.60
CA GLY A 175 5.83 6.04 1.57
C GLY A 175 6.52 7.39 1.79
N GLU A 176 6.65 7.85 3.04
CA GLU A 176 7.41 9.06 3.37
C GLU A 176 8.91 8.89 3.06
N VAL A 177 9.50 7.75 3.41
CA VAL A 177 10.91 7.44 3.11
C VAL A 177 11.15 7.37 1.61
N LEU A 178 10.30 6.65 0.87
CA LEU A 178 10.39 6.53 -0.58
C LEU A 178 10.18 7.87 -1.28
N ARG A 179 9.26 8.71 -0.78
CA ARG A 179 9.03 10.05 -1.33
C ARG A 179 10.31 10.91 -1.28
N GLN A 180 11.13 10.77 -0.24
CA GLN A 180 12.39 11.50 -0.14
C GLN A 180 13.46 11.02 -1.13
N GLN A 181 13.23 9.93 -1.87
CA GLN A 181 14.13 9.45 -2.93
C GLN A 181 13.78 10.02 -4.30
N ILE A 182 12.64 10.71 -4.42
CA ILE A 182 12.20 11.33 -5.67
C ILE A 182 13.10 12.55 -5.95
N PRO A 183 13.75 12.66 -7.12
CA PRO A 183 14.66 13.75 -7.46
C PRO A 183 14.05 15.15 -7.28
N GLU A 184 12.80 15.35 -7.70
CA GLU A 184 12.07 16.61 -7.64
C GLU A 184 11.78 17.05 -6.19
N ILE A 185 11.78 16.10 -5.25
CA ILE A 185 11.52 16.34 -3.83
C ILE A 185 12.83 16.47 -3.05
N SER A 186 13.79 15.59 -3.35
CA SER A 186 15.09 15.55 -2.67
C SER A 186 16.05 16.64 -3.14
N GLY A 187 15.87 17.14 -4.37
CA GLY A 187 16.83 17.99 -5.07
C GLY A 187 18.12 17.26 -5.46
N ALA A 188 18.20 15.95 -5.28
CA ALA A 188 19.33 15.13 -5.69
C ALA A 188 19.18 14.73 -7.17
N PRO A 189 20.28 14.66 -7.95
CA PRO A 189 20.22 14.12 -9.30
C PRO A 189 19.77 12.64 -9.26
N PRO A 190 19.06 12.16 -10.30
CA PRO A 190 18.63 10.78 -10.38
C PRO A 190 19.82 9.83 -10.16
N THR A 191 19.64 8.85 -9.29
CA THR A 191 20.72 7.93 -8.93
C THR A 191 21.00 7.00 -10.10
N PRO A 192 22.24 6.93 -10.62
CA PRO A 192 22.54 6.01 -11.72
C PRO A 192 22.38 4.55 -11.25
N PRO A 193 21.87 3.65 -12.11
CA PRO A 193 21.69 2.25 -11.76
C PRO A 193 23.05 1.60 -11.40
N PRO A 194 23.08 0.70 -10.41
CA PRO A 194 24.30 -0.02 -10.06
C PRO A 194 24.75 -0.90 -11.24
N PRO A 195 26.07 -1.03 -11.50
CA PRO A 195 26.56 -1.93 -12.53
C PRO A 195 26.30 -3.39 -12.11
N THR A 196 25.56 -4.13 -12.94
CA THR A 196 25.36 -5.57 -12.80
C THR A 196 26.53 -6.34 -13.42
N ALA A 197 26.81 -7.53 -12.89
CA ALA A 197 27.92 -8.39 -13.31
C ALA A 197 27.85 -8.84 -14.79
N ASP A 198 26.66 -8.77 -15.40
CA ASP A 198 26.40 -9.18 -16.79
C ASP A 198 26.28 -8.01 -17.78
N GLY A 199 26.54 -6.77 -17.36
CA GLY A 199 26.51 -5.59 -18.23
C GLY A 199 25.11 -5.18 -18.71
N GLN A 200 24.05 -5.85 -18.25
CA GLN A 200 22.66 -5.43 -18.41
C GLN A 200 22.23 -4.69 -17.16
N ALA A 201 22.31 -3.35 -17.17
CA ALA A 201 21.73 -2.56 -16.10
C ALA A 201 20.22 -2.84 -16.05
N GLU A 202 19.75 -3.56 -15.02
CA GLU A 202 18.32 -3.56 -14.70
C GLU A 202 17.96 -2.14 -14.31
N GLU A 203 17.00 -1.57 -15.04
CA GLU A 203 16.48 -0.25 -14.73
C GLU A 203 15.74 -0.32 -13.40
N ALA A 204 16.28 0.38 -12.40
CA ALA A 204 15.66 0.45 -11.09
C ALA A 204 14.26 1.06 -11.23
N PRO A 205 13.25 0.55 -10.52
CA PRO A 205 11.89 1.06 -10.61
C PRO A 205 11.85 2.55 -10.22
N ASP A 206 11.08 3.35 -10.98
CA ASP A 206 10.95 4.79 -10.73
C ASP A 206 10.50 5.07 -9.29
N PRO A 207 11.27 5.86 -8.50
CA PRO A 207 10.93 6.16 -7.11
C PRO A 207 9.54 6.80 -6.96
N LEU A 208 9.04 7.52 -7.97
CA LEU A 208 7.69 8.08 -7.96
C LEU A 208 6.63 6.97 -7.91
N VAL A 209 6.76 5.95 -8.76
CA VAL A 209 5.86 4.79 -8.82
C VAL A 209 5.91 3.98 -7.52
N VAL A 210 7.11 3.76 -6.99
CA VAL A 210 7.29 3.00 -5.73
C VAL A 210 6.66 3.76 -4.55
N ALA A 211 6.87 5.08 -4.45
CA ALA A 211 6.24 5.90 -3.41
C ALA A 211 4.71 5.93 -3.54
N ARG A 212 4.17 6.10 -4.76
CA ARG A 212 2.72 6.08 -5.02
C ARG A 212 2.09 4.74 -4.59
N THR A 213 2.77 3.64 -4.84
CA THR A 213 2.34 2.30 -4.44
C THR A 213 2.24 2.19 -2.92
N ALA A 214 3.26 2.65 -2.19
CA ALA A 214 3.27 2.64 -0.72
C ALA A 214 2.13 3.49 -0.13
N TYR A 215 1.91 4.72 -0.63
CA TYR A 215 0.78 5.55 -0.19
C TYR A 215 -0.59 4.92 -0.51
N SER A 216 -0.71 4.20 -1.61
CA SER A 216 -1.94 3.50 -1.99
C SER A 216 -2.24 2.31 -1.07
N GLN A 217 -1.20 1.58 -0.65
CA GLN A 217 -1.32 0.53 0.37
C GLN A 217 -1.72 1.11 1.72
N ALA A 218 -1.05 2.20 2.15
CA ALA A 218 -1.40 2.92 3.37
C ALA A 218 -2.87 3.37 3.38
N ARG A 219 -3.33 3.95 2.26
CA ARG A 219 -4.73 4.34 2.06
C ARG A 219 -5.68 3.16 2.20
N THR A 220 -5.32 2.01 1.63
CA THR A 220 -6.16 0.79 1.69
C THR A 220 -6.37 0.35 3.14
N HIS A 221 -5.30 0.26 3.92
CA HIS A 221 -5.40 -0.10 5.33
C HIS A 221 -6.16 0.95 6.15
N LEU A 222 -5.91 2.24 5.94
CA LEU A 222 -6.62 3.27 6.71
C LEU A 222 -8.09 3.42 6.34
N ILE A 223 -8.48 3.14 5.09
CA ILE A 223 -9.90 3.03 4.71
C ILE A 223 -10.56 1.88 5.48
N GLU A 224 -9.90 0.72 5.57
CA GLU A 224 -10.41 -0.39 6.40
C GLU A 224 -10.52 0.03 7.86
N ARG A 225 -9.51 0.71 8.42
CA ARG A 225 -9.55 1.20 9.80
C ARG A 225 -10.74 2.15 10.04
N LEU A 226 -11.02 3.06 9.11
CA LEU A 226 -12.14 4.00 9.20
C LEU A 226 -13.50 3.33 9.00
N ARG A 227 -13.57 2.24 8.22
CA ARG A 227 -14.79 1.41 8.14
C ARG A 227 -15.08 0.72 9.47
N LEU A 228 -14.04 0.28 10.17
CA LEU A 228 -14.17 -0.37 11.48
C LEU A 228 -14.51 0.63 12.60
N ASP A 229 -13.93 1.82 12.57
CA ASP A 229 -14.31 2.93 13.44
C ASP A 229 -13.94 4.28 12.80
N TRP A 230 -14.97 4.95 12.29
CA TRP A 230 -14.87 6.19 11.51
C TRP A 230 -14.51 7.42 12.35
N ARG A 231 -14.63 7.34 13.68
CA ARG A 231 -14.34 8.45 14.59
C ARG A 231 -12.86 8.54 14.97
N ASP A 232 -12.04 7.61 14.48
CA ASP A 232 -10.61 7.59 14.76
C ASP A 232 -9.92 8.82 14.15
N GLU A 233 -9.55 9.78 15.00
CA GLU A 233 -8.97 11.06 14.60
C GLU A 233 -7.62 10.88 13.91
N ASP A 234 -6.78 9.97 14.41
CA ASP A 234 -5.45 9.69 13.87
C ASP A 234 -5.53 9.11 12.45
N SER A 235 -6.41 8.13 12.22
CA SER A 235 -6.62 7.58 10.88
C SER A 235 -7.14 8.61 9.89
N ARG A 236 -8.01 9.53 10.33
CA ARG A 236 -8.49 10.63 9.48
C ARG A 236 -7.37 11.60 9.12
N ALA A 237 -6.54 11.98 10.08
CA ALA A 237 -5.39 12.85 9.85
C ALA A 237 -4.38 12.20 8.89
N ASN A 238 -4.07 10.92 9.09
CA ASN A 238 -3.18 10.17 8.19
C ASN A 238 -3.76 10.06 6.77
N MET A 239 -5.08 9.87 6.64
CA MET A 239 -5.75 9.86 5.34
C MET A 239 -5.67 11.21 4.62
N GLU A 240 -5.82 12.33 5.33
CA GLU A 240 -5.66 13.67 4.74
C GLU A 240 -4.22 13.90 4.27
N LEU A 241 -3.22 13.43 5.03
CA LEU A 241 -1.82 13.49 4.63
C LEU A 241 -1.58 12.69 3.35
N ILE A 242 -2.03 11.43 3.31
CA ILE A 242 -1.89 10.56 2.12
C ILE A 242 -2.51 11.22 0.89
N GLN A 243 -3.70 11.80 1.02
CA GLN A 243 -4.35 12.49 -0.10
C GLN A 243 -3.55 13.69 -0.61
N ARG A 244 -2.85 14.42 0.26
CA ARG A 244 -1.96 15.51 -0.15
C ARG A 244 -0.73 14.98 -0.85
N ARG A 245 -0.14 13.89 -0.36
CA ARG A 245 1.04 13.25 -0.98
C ARG A 245 0.73 12.67 -2.35
N LEU A 246 -0.38 11.96 -2.50
CA LEU A 246 -0.76 11.44 -3.82
C LEU A 246 -0.94 12.57 -4.84
N ARG A 247 -1.60 13.68 -4.48
CA ARG A 247 -1.73 14.86 -5.35
C ARG A 247 -0.38 15.51 -5.71
N GLU A 248 0.55 15.55 -4.77
CA GLU A 248 1.92 16.03 -5.01
C GLU A 248 2.64 15.12 -6.01
N LEU A 249 2.49 13.79 -5.90
CA LEU A 249 3.07 12.85 -6.85
C LEU A 249 2.44 12.98 -8.25
N ASP A 250 1.12 13.17 -8.33
CA ASP A 250 0.40 13.38 -9.61
C ASP A 250 0.87 14.66 -10.32
N GLU A 251 1.15 15.72 -9.55
CA GLU A 251 1.69 16.97 -10.10
C GLU A 251 3.11 16.80 -10.64
N ILE A 252 3.97 16.03 -9.95
CA ILE A 252 5.33 15.73 -10.42
C ILE A 252 5.27 14.92 -11.71
N GLU A 253 4.39 13.92 -11.79
CA GLU A 253 4.21 13.11 -13.00
C GLU A 253 3.79 13.99 -14.19
N ARG A 254 2.81 14.88 -13.99
CA ARG A 254 2.40 15.83 -15.04
C ARG A 254 3.55 16.74 -15.50
N GLN A 255 4.36 17.25 -14.56
CA GLN A 255 5.51 18.09 -14.91
C GLN A 255 6.59 17.33 -15.70
N ARG A 256 6.78 16.03 -15.42
CA ARG A 256 7.67 15.18 -16.22
C ARG A 256 7.12 14.99 -17.64
N GLU A 257 5.82 14.73 -17.79
CA GLU A 257 5.17 14.56 -19.08
C GLU A 257 5.25 15.85 -19.94
N GLU A 258 4.97 17.02 -19.34
CA GLU A 258 5.08 18.31 -20.01
C GLU A 258 6.53 18.60 -20.47
N GLN A 259 7.53 18.34 -19.63
CA GLN A 259 8.95 18.52 -19.99
C GLN A 259 9.41 17.55 -21.09
N SER A 260 8.88 16.32 -21.12
CA SER A 260 9.17 15.37 -22.18
C SER A 260 8.58 15.82 -23.52
N GLN A 261 7.34 16.32 -23.53
CA GLN A 261 6.71 16.86 -24.75
C GLN A 261 7.47 18.08 -25.29
N GLU A 262 7.86 19.02 -24.42
CA GLU A 262 8.66 20.18 -24.84
C GLU A 262 10.03 19.78 -25.43
N GLN A 263 10.66 18.71 -24.93
CA GLN A 263 11.94 18.21 -25.47
C GLN A 263 11.79 17.48 -26.82
N GLU A 264 10.67 16.82 -27.06
CA GLU A 264 10.36 16.19 -28.34
C GLU A 264 10.07 17.26 -29.40
N ASP A 265 9.24 18.26 -29.07
CA ASP A 265 8.91 19.39 -29.97
C ASP A 265 10.17 20.20 -30.36
N ASN A 266 11.12 20.36 -29.44
CA ASN A 266 12.35 21.12 -29.71
C ASN A 266 13.41 20.33 -30.51
N GLN A 267 13.30 18.98 -30.57
CA GLN A 267 14.17 18.13 -31.40
C GLN A 267 13.65 17.97 -32.83
N GLU A 268 12.34 18.08 -33.06
CA GLU A 268 11.77 18.10 -34.42
C GLU A 268 11.92 19.48 -35.10
N GLY A 269 12.37 20.51 -34.37
CA GLY A 269 12.53 21.88 -34.84
C GLY A 269 13.94 22.32 -35.26
N GLU A 270 14.97 21.45 -35.23
CA GLU A 270 16.32 21.80 -35.74
C GLU A 270 16.39 21.57 -37.27
N PRO A 271 16.41 22.62 -38.12
CA PRO A 271 16.72 22.44 -39.52
C PRO A 271 18.18 22.00 -39.66
N SER A 272 18.37 20.89 -40.35
CA SER A 272 19.66 20.36 -40.77
C SER A 272 20.36 21.37 -41.70
N ASP A 273 21.15 22.28 -41.13
CA ASP A 273 21.90 23.31 -41.86
C ASP A 273 23.32 22.81 -42.15
N GLU A 274 23.46 21.93 -43.15
CA GLU A 274 24.76 21.64 -43.82
C GLU A 274 24.56 21.39 -45.32
N GLU A 275 24.31 22.46 -46.09
CA GLU A 275 24.76 22.50 -47.49
C GLU A 275 25.36 23.88 -47.81
N GLN A 276 26.69 23.99 -47.72
CA GLN A 276 27.45 24.93 -48.54
C GLN A 276 28.90 24.47 -48.73
N GLU A 277 29.25 24.06 -49.96
CA GLU A 277 30.21 24.78 -50.80
C GLU A 277 30.53 24.00 -52.09
N GLY A 278 30.33 24.64 -53.25
CA GLY A 278 31.04 24.28 -54.48
C GLY A 278 30.35 24.65 -55.80
N GLY A 279 30.72 25.78 -56.39
CA GLY A 279 30.63 25.95 -57.85
C GLY A 279 30.17 27.32 -58.35
N GLU A 280 31.13 28.16 -58.72
CA GLU A 280 30.97 29.39 -59.50
C GLU A 280 30.33 29.13 -60.89
N SER A 281 29.40 29.99 -61.35
CA SER A 281 29.43 30.60 -62.71
C SER A 281 28.28 31.59 -62.96
N GLN A 282 28.66 32.69 -63.62
CA GLN A 282 27.91 33.84 -64.19
C GLN A 282 26.56 33.46 -64.85
N ASP A 283 25.51 34.29 -64.95
CA ASP A 283 25.42 35.59 -65.63
C ASP A 283 23.94 36.02 -65.69
N SER A 284 23.71 37.31 -65.98
CA SER A 284 22.48 37.98 -66.48
C SER A 284 21.56 38.70 -65.47
N ASP A 285 21.65 40.02 -65.59
CA ASP A 285 20.83 41.11 -65.07
C ASP A 285 19.30 40.93 -65.21
N GLN A 286 18.55 41.41 -64.19
CA GLN A 286 17.59 42.50 -64.40
C GLN A 286 17.16 43.16 -63.08
N GLU A 287 17.27 44.49 -63.07
CA GLU A 287 16.90 45.43 -62.01
C GLU A 287 15.41 45.36 -61.62
N SER A 288 15.10 45.48 -60.33
CA SER A 288 14.26 46.55 -59.73
C SER A 288 14.06 46.33 -58.22
N GLU A 289 14.60 47.25 -57.42
CA GLU A 289 14.38 47.52 -55.99
C GLU A 289 12.94 48.05 -55.69
N PRO A 290 12.54 48.36 -54.43
CA PRO A 290 12.69 47.66 -53.14
C PRO A 290 11.39 47.67 -52.27
N ASP A 291 11.53 47.16 -51.05
CA ASP A 291 10.76 47.40 -49.79
C ASP A 291 9.56 46.50 -49.40
N ASP A 292 9.90 45.67 -48.40
CA ASP A 292 9.19 44.98 -47.29
C ASP A 292 8.17 45.88 -46.52
N PRO A 293 7.40 45.41 -45.48
CA PRO A 293 7.15 44.03 -45.00
C PRO A 293 5.67 43.69 -44.69
N ASN A 294 5.51 42.39 -44.39
CA ASN A 294 4.56 41.76 -43.45
C ASN A 294 3.13 41.36 -43.87
N GLU A 295 2.94 40.04 -43.65
CA GLU A 295 1.84 39.35 -42.97
C GLU A 295 0.57 38.89 -43.72
N ASP A 296 0.46 37.55 -43.71
CA ASP A 296 -0.72 36.67 -43.72
C ASP A 296 -1.45 36.43 -45.06
N PRO A 297 -1.74 35.16 -45.39
CA PRO A 297 -3.15 34.80 -45.34
C PRO A 297 -3.44 33.38 -44.80
N ASN A 298 -4.36 33.33 -43.85
CA ASN A 298 -5.32 32.24 -43.67
C ASN A 298 -6.11 31.94 -44.96
N GLU A 299 -6.21 30.67 -45.35
CA GLU A 299 -7.34 30.11 -46.11
C GLU A 299 -7.80 28.78 -45.47
N ASP A 300 -9.00 28.83 -44.87
CA ASP A 300 -9.94 27.74 -44.51
C ASP A 300 -10.47 27.08 -45.82
N PRO A 301 -10.80 25.77 -45.93
CA PRO A 301 -12.09 25.23 -45.45
C PRO A 301 -12.17 23.71 -45.10
N SER A 302 -13.13 23.37 -44.22
CA SER A 302 -14.17 22.32 -44.35
C SER A 302 -13.91 20.99 -45.08
N GLU A 303 -14.29 19.85 -44.48
CA GLU A 303 -15.10 18.81 -45.16
C GLU A 303 -15.74 17.80 -44.16
N GLU A 304 -17.06 17.60 -44.34
CA GLU A 304 -17.87 16.48 -43.87
C GLU A 304 -17.48 15.18 -44.60
N SER A 305 -17.74 14.00 -43.99
CA SER A 305 -18.56 12.94 -44.62
C SER A 305 -18.72 11.70 -43.73
N GLU A 306 -19.98 11.33 -43.57
CA GLU A 306 -20.54 10.08 -43.03
C GLU A 306 -20.32 8.88 -43.97
N SER A 307 -20.47 7.64 -43.46
CA SER A 307 -21.08 6.45 -44.12
C SER A 307 -21.01 5.25 -43.14
N GLU A 308 -22.11 4.89 -42.47
CA GLU A 308 -23.14 3.89 -42.85
C GLU A 308 -22.83 2.42 -42.43
N GLU A 309 -23.63 1.89 -41.50
CA GLU A 309 -23.94 0.46 -41.32
C GLU A 309 -24.76 -0.07 -42.53
N PRO A 310 -25.00 -1.38 -42.68
CA PRO A 310 -26.28 -1.90 -42.15
C PRO A 310 -26.31 -3.37 -41.66
N GLU A 311 -27.43 -3.64 -41.00
CA GLU A 311 -27.94 -4.82 -40.27
C GLU A 311 -28.17 -6.13 -41.05
N GLU A 312 -28.41 -7.26 -40.35
CA GLU A 312 -29.61 -8.10 -40.56
C GLU A 312 -29.91 -9.15 -39.43
N SER A 313 -31.01 -8.91 -38.71
CA SER A 313 -32.17 -9.78 -38.34
C SER A 313 -32.08 -11.25 -37.87
N GLY A 314 -32.86 -11.58 -36.82
CA GLY A 314 -33.50 -12.90 -36.62
C GLY A 314 -34.08 -13.20 -35.22
N ASP A 315 -35.41 -13.19 -35.09
CA ASP A 315 -36.26 -13.38 -33.87
C ASP A 315 -36.51 -14.89 -33.50
N PRO A 316 -37.41 -15.31 -32.56
CA PRO A 316 -37.11 -16.28 -31.49
C PRO A 316 -37.84 -17.65 -31.63
N GLN A 317 -37.41 -18.70 -30.92
CA GLN A 317 -38.24 -19.90 -30.77
C GLN A 317 -37.96 -20.72 -29.49
N GLU A 318 -39.04 -21.03 -28.76
CA GLU A 318 -39.15 -21.97 -27.64
C GLU A 318 -38.87 -23.43 -28.06
N GLN A 319 -38.21 -24.24 -27.20
CA GLN A 319 -38.71 -25.53 -26.72
C GLN A 319 -37.78 -26.22 -25.68
N ASP A 320 -38.44 -26.79 -24.65
CA ASP A 320 -37.97 -27.68 -23.58
C ASP A 320 -36.94 -28.76 -23.98
N SER A 321 -36.02 -29.11 -23.07
CA SER A 321 -35.99 -30.42 -22.34
C SER A 321 -34.68 -30.65 -21.57
N GLU A 322 -34.84 -30.85 -20.25
CA GLU A 322 -34.20 -31.82 -19.33
C GLU A 322 -32.67 -32.03 -19.24
N ASP A 323 -32.22 -31.88 -17.98
CA ASP A 323 -31.13 -32.56 -17.25
C ASP A 323 -29.68 -32.47 -17.72
N GLY A 324 -28.85 -31.80 -16.90
CA GLY A 324 -27.40 -31.94 -16.95
C GLY A 324 -26.62 -30.96 -16.07
N GLU A 325 -26.25 -31.43 -14.88
CA GLU A 325 -25.00 -31.10 -14.15
C GLU A 325 -24.75 -29.62 -13.77
N GLU A 326 -24.93 -29.28 -12.49
CA GLU A 326 -24.38 -28.07 -11.87
C GLU A 326 -22.84 -28.13 -11.91
N SER A 327 -22.27 -27.48 -12.92
CA SER A 327 -20.88 -27.03 -12.95
C SER A 327 -20.86 -25.60 -12.40
N GLU A 328 -20.29 -25.39 -11.22
CA GLU A 328 -19.97 -24.07 -10.68
C GLU A 328 -18.87 -23.43 -11.54
N ALA A 329 -19.28 -22.74 -12.61
CA ALA A 329 -18.43 -21.83 -13.34
C ALA A 329 -18.41 -20.48 -12.60
N GLN A 330 -17.19 -20.01 -12.32
CA GLN A 330 -16.86 -18.74 -11.70
C GLN A 330 -17.54 -17.57 -12.45
N ALA A 331 -18.43 -16.86 -11.76
CA ALA A 331 -18.88 -15.55 -12.21
C ALA A 331 -17.81 -14.50 -11.83
N GLU A 332 -17.21 -13.86 -12.83
CA GLU A 332 -16.45 -12.63 -12.64
C GLU A 332 -17.36 -11.54 -12.05
N PRO A 333 -16.86 -10.66 -11.16
CA PRO A 333 -17.69 -9.61 -10.60
C PRO A 333 -18.03 -8.59 -11.69
N GLU A 334 -19.30 -8.53 -12.08
CA GLU A 334 -19.83 -7.44 -12.89
C GLU A 334 -19.49 -6.11 -12.21
N GLU A 335 -18.72 -5.27 -12.91
CA GLU A 335 -18.51 -3.89 -12.52
C GLU A 335 -19.88 -3.22 -12.41
N LEU A 336 -20.27 -2.83 -11.20
CA LEU A 336 -21.50 -2.09 -10.92
C LEU A 336 -21.42 -0.72 -11.60
N GLN A 337 -21.77 -0.65 -12.88
CA GLN A 337 -21.97 0.59 -13.61
C GLN A 337 -23.22 1.26 -13.04
N LEU A 338 -23.01 2.21 -12.12
CA LEU A 338 -24.08 3.03 -11.55
C LEU A 338 -24.81 3.73 -12.70
N THR A 339 -26.13 3.59 -12.73
CA THR A 339 -26.94 4.32 -13.70
C THR A 339 -26.82 5.83 -13.45
N GLN A 340 -26.99 6.65 -14.50
CA GLN A 340 -26.90 8.11 -14.38
C GLN A 340 -27.85 8.67 -13.31
N GLU A 341 -29.03 8.06 -13.15
CA GLU A 341 -30.01 8.44 -12.13
C GLU A 341 -29.54 8.10 -10.70
N GLU A 342 -28.83 6.99 -10.52
CA GLU A 342 -28.25 6.60 -9.23
C GLU A 342 -27.08 7.50 -8.84
N LEU A 343 -26.25 7.91 -9.81
CA LEU A 343 -25.21 8.90 -9.60
C LEU A 343 -25.81 10.25 -9.17
N GLU A 344 -26.85 10.73 -9.87
CA GLU A 344 -27.53 11.96 -9.50
C GLU A 344 -28.20 11.88 -8.12
N ARG A 345 -28.76 10.72 -7.77
CA ARG A 345 -29.32 10.48 -6.43
C ARG A 345 -28.24 10.53 -5.36
N LEU A 346 -27.08 9.91 -5.60
CA LEU A 346 -25.95 9.94 -4.66
C LEU A 346 -25.38 11.34 -4.49
N LEU A 347 -25.22 12.09 -5.58
CA LEU A 347 -24.77 13.49 -5.53
C LEU A 347 -25.75 14.39 -4.76
N ARG A 348 -27.05 14.13 -4.86
CA ARG A 348 -28.07 14.84 -4.08
C ARG A 348 -27.97 14.55 -2.59
N ILE A 349 -27.81 13.27 -2.22
CA ILE A 349 -27.65 12.84 -0.83
C ILE A 349 -26.37 13.43 -0.22
N LEU A 350 -25.26 13.46 -0.97
CA LEU A 350 -24.00 14.05 -0.51
C LEU A 350 -24.15 15.55 -0.25
N ARG A 351 -24.87 16.27 -1.11
CA ARG A 351 -25.14 17.70 -0.93
C ARG A 351 -25.98 17.98 0.32
N GLU A 352 -26.98 17.13 0.58
CA GLU A 352 -27.81 17.23 1.80
C GLU A 352 -26.97 17.01 3.07
N HIS A 353 -26.09 16.01 3.05
CA HIS A 353 -25.16 15.76 4.15
C HIS A 353 -24.14 16.88 4.37
N GLU A 354 -23.66 17.53 3.31
CA GLU A 354 -22.77 18.69 3.40
C GLU A 354 -23.49 19.88 4.07
N GLU A 355 -24.73 20.16 3.66
CA GLU A 355 -25.56 21.22 4.25
C GLU A 355 -25.88 20.96 5.74
N GLU A 356 -26.15 19.71 6.11
CA GLU A 356 -26.31 19.32 7.51
C GLU A 356 -25.02 19.53 8.32
N GLY A 357 -23.86 19.19 7.73
CA GLY A 357 -22.56 19.41 8.33
C GLY A 357 -22.25 20.89 8.57
N GLU A 358 -22.58 21.76 7.61
CA GLU A 358 -22.45 23.21 7.74
C GLU A 358 -23.35 23.78 8.84
N ARG A 359 -24.62 23.37 8.86
CA ARG A 359 -25.57 23.77 9.92
C ARG A 359 -25.08 23.39 11.31
N LEU A 360 -24.49 22.21 11.47
CA LEU A 360 -23.91 21.76 12.73
C LEU A 360 -22.69 22.62 13.13
N ARG A 361 -21.79 22.92 12.19
CA ARG A 361 -20.65 23.81 12.43
C ARG A 361 -21.10 25.22 12.84
N GLU A 362 -22.10 25.78 12.18
CA GLU A 362 -22.68 27.07 12.55
C GLU A 362 -23.29 27.06 13.96
N ALA A 363 -24.02 25.99 14.32
CA ALA A 363 -24.58 25.84 15.66
C ALA A 363 -23.49 25.81 16.74
N LEU A 364 -22.40 25.08 16.51
CA LEU A 364 -21.25 25.03 17.41
C LEU A 364 -20.54 26.39 17.53
N LEU A 365 -20.38 27.14 16.43
CA LEU A 365 -19.82 28.48 16.45
C LEU A 365 -20.69 29.48 17.22
N ARG A 366 -22.02 29.38 17.09
CA ARG A 366 -22.97 30.19 17.88
C ARG A 366 -22.89 29.85 19.36
N GLN A 367 -22.81 28.56 19.72
CA GLN A 367 -22.68 28.13 21.11
C GLN A 367 -21.38 28.63 21.75
N ARG A 368 -20.27 28.61 20.99
CA ARG A 368 -18.96 29.14 21.43
C ARG A 368 -18.96 30.66 21.66
N ARG A 369 -19.79 31.43 20.97
CA ARG A 369 -19.89 32.90 21.13
C ARG A 369 -20.74 33.35 22.34
N VAL A 370 -21.53 32.46 22.95
CA VAL A 370 -22.45 32.82 24.05
C VAL A 370 -21.78 32.76 25.44
N GLN A 371 -20.61 32.14 25.59
CA GLN A 371 -19.88 32.10 26.87
C GLN A 371 -18.66 33.01 26.89
N VAL A 372 -18.89 34.32 26.98
CA VAL A 372 -17.93 35.25 27.57
C VAL A 372 -18.73 36.24 28.41
N GLU A 373 -18.98 35.92 29.68
CA GLU A 373 -19.29 36.96 30.66
C GLU A 373 -18.01 37.80 30.83
N LYS A 374 -18.07 39.02 30.33
CA LYS A 374 -17.02 40.01 30.47
C LYS A 374 -17.02 40.47 31.93
N ASP A 375 -16.17 39.87 32.76
CA ASP A 375 -15.81 40.42 34.07
C ASP A 375 -14.89 41.63 33.83
N TRP A 376 -15.50 42.82 33.88
CA TRP A 376 -14.82 44.10 34.14
C TRP A 376 -15.48 44.74 35.35
#